data_AF-A0A846PGG3-F1
#
_entry.id   AF-A0A846PGG3-F1
#
_cell.length_a   1.000
_cell.length_b   1.000
_cell.length_c   1.000
_cell.angle_alpha   90.00
_cell.angle_beta   90.00
_cell.angle_gamma   90.00
#
_symmetry.space_group_name_H-M   'P 1'
#
loop_
_entity.id
_entity.type
_entity.pdbx_description
1 polymer ?
#
loop_
_entity_poly.entity_id
_entity_poly.type
_entity_poly.pdbx_seq_one_letter_code
_entity_poly.pdbx_strand_id
1 'polypeptide(L)'
;QNGTWKNITIPLANDFGRWLNSSLNASWDNITGLELELVWAETARGNLTMLIDKVFFQSDSFQPLLNMVSGNIVLFALDAVMGFPFYWILFSFVLFIIARLLQVKGELKIFLVIVGYTLIALVVMELLFIIFYALVPPLYFSVDSTAPSSVLQTMILFSLSASLLRPVWSIVLSIIGVRVVFELPLGKSAIIGVVGFLPYYVLLFLA
;
A
#
# COMPACT_ATOMS: atom_id res chain seq x y z
N GLN A 1 -12.19 -38.00 -20.88
CA GLN A 1 -10.78 -38.07 -20.47
C GLN A 1 -10.52 -36.89 -19.55
N ASN A 2 -10.08 -37.14 -18.32
CA ASN A 2 -9.75 -36.08 -17.36
C ASN A 2 -8.51 -35.35 -17.89
N GLY A 3 -8.71 -34.18 -18.52
CA GLY A 3 -7.62 -33.31 -18.93
C GLY A 3 -6.95 -32.74 -17.69
N THR A 4 -5.88 -33.39 -17.25
CA THR A 4 -5.06 -32.88 -16.15
C THR A 4 -4.21 -31.73 -16.65
N TRP A 5 -4.58 -30.52 -16.26
CA TRP A 5 -3.75 -29.34 -16.45
C TRP A 5 -2.43 -29.50 -15.70
N LYS A 6 -1.32 -29.22 -16.38
CA LYS A 6 0.01 -29.19 -15.78
C LYS A 6 0.58 -27.79 -15.93
N ASN A 7 0.97 -27.22 -14.80
CA ASN A 7 1.70 -25.96 -14.76
C ASN A 7 3.20 -26.28 -14.81
N ILE A 8 3.89 -25.69 -15.78
CA ILE A 8 5.34 -25.80 -15.92
C ILE A 8 5.92 -24.39 -15.68
N THR A 9 6.73 -24.27 -14.64
CA THR A 9 7.48 -23.05 -14.35
C THR A 9 8.95 -23.34 -14.56
N ILE A 10 9.57 -22.56 -15.43
CA ILE A 10 10.99 -22.66 -15.79
C ILE A 10 11.69 -21.47 -15.14
N PRO A 11 12.47 -21.66 -14.06
CA PRO A 11 13.25 -20.58 -13.47
C PRO A 11 14.42 -20.22 -14.40
N LEU A 12 14.47 -18.95 -14.82
CA LEU A 12 15.45 -18.44 -15.79
C LEU A 12 16.64 -17.72 -15.14
N ALA A 13 16.84 -17.81 -13.82
CA ALA A 13 17.96 -17.17 -13.13
C ALA A 13 18.50 -17.96 -11.91
N ASN A 14 19.78 -17.73 -11.61
CA ASN A 14 20.63 -18.24 -10.50
C ASN A 14 20.93 -19.74 -10.40
N ASP A 15 20.19 -20.62 -11.09
CA ASP A 15 20.54 -22.05 -11.21
C ASP A 15 21.36 -22.33 -12.49
N PHE A 16 22.42 -21.56 -12.72
CA PHE A 16 23.37 -21.70 -13.84
C PHE A 16 23.96 -23.11 -14.00
N GLY A 17 23.83 -23.98 -12.99
CA GLY A 17 24.33 -25.35 -13.03
C GLY A 17 23.38 -26.40 -13.61
N ARG A 18 22.09 -26.09 -13.85
CA ARG A 18 21.10 -27.09 -14.31
C ARG A 18 20.67 -26.95 -15.75
N TRP A 19 20.75 -25.75 -16.32
CA TRP A 19 20.52 -25.54 -17.74
C TRP A 19 21.81 -25.87 -18.47
N LEU A 20 21.86 -27.03 -19.14
CA LEU A 20 22.95 -27.31 -20.08
C LEU A 20 22.92 -26.20 -21.13
N ASN A 21 23.97 -25.37 -21.13
CA ASN A 21 24.28 -24.51 -22.26
C ASN A 21 24.35 -25.40 -23.49
N SER A 22 23.25 -25.45 -24.26
CA SER A 22 23.21 -26.11 -25.56
C SER A 22 24.18 -25.43 -26.54
N SER A 23 24.64 -24.21 -26.22
CA SER A 23 25.80 -23.57 -26.84
C SER A 23 26.51 -22.61 -25.86
N LEU A 24 27.83 -22.43 -26.03
CA LEU A 24 28.67 -21.50 -25.25
C LEU A 24 28.23 -20.02 -25.31
N ASN A 25 27.27 -19.68 -26.17
CA ASN A 25 26.80 -18.31 -26.44
C ASN A 25 25.30 -18.09 -26.17
N ALA A 26 24.62 -19.03 -25.50
CA ALA A 26 23.22 -18.84 -25.14
C ALA A 26 23.10 -17.83 -23.99
N SER A 27 22.71 -16.59 -24.31
CA SER A 27 22.35 -15.57 -23.30
C SER A 27 20.84 -15.62 -23.05
N TRP A 28 20.43 -16.04 -21.85
CA TRP A 28 19.02 -16.05 -21.44
C TRP A 28 18.44 -14.65 -21.17
N ASP A 29 19.27 -13.62 -21.23
CA ASP A 29 18.89 -12.21 -21.09
C ASP A 29 18.08 -11.67 -22.30
N ASN A 30 18.11 -12.38 -23.44
CA ASN A 30 17.44 -11.94 -24.67
C ASN A 30 16.74 -13.11 -25.38
N ILE A 31 15.53 -13.46 -24.91
CA ILE A 31 14.70 -14.52 -25.49
C ILE A 31 13.94 -13.95 -26.70
N THR A 32 14.37 -14.30 -27.91
CA THR A 32 13.75 -13.84 -29.16
C THR A 32 12.59 -14.74 -29.62
N GLY A 33 12.42 -15.91 -29.00
CA GLY A 33 11.33 -16.85 -29.31
C GLY A 33 11.30 -18.03 -28.35
N LEU A 34 10.17 -18.74 -28.32
CA LEU A 34 9.98 -19.99 -27.59
C LEU A 34 9.55 -21.06 -28.60
N GLU A 35 10.31 -22.15 -28.68
CA GLU A 35 9.96 -23.34 -29.46
C GLU A 35 9.62 -24.49 -28.51
N LEU A 36 8.51 -25.17 -28.77
CA LEU A 36 8.07 -26.33 -28.00
C LEU A 36 8.17 -27.57 -28.88
N GLU A 37 9.22 -28.34 -28.69
CA GLU A 37 9.38 -29.64 -29.34
C GLU A 37 8.70 -30.73 -28.51
N LEU A 38 7.79 -31.48 -29.12
CA LEU A 38 6.99 -32.50 -28.46
C LEU A 38 7.30 -33.86 -29.08
N VAL A 39 7.82 -34.77 -28.26
CA VAL A 39 8.02 -36.17 -28.64
C VAL A 39 6.88 -37.00 -28.07
N TRP A 40 6.06 -37.56 -28.96
CA TRP A 40 4.93 -38.40 -28.59
C TRP A 40 5.27 -39.88 -28.70
N ALA A 41 4.76 -40.68 -27.76
CA ALA A 41 4.85 -42.14 -27.87
C ALA A 41 4.07 -42.62 -29.10
N GLU A 42 4.59 -43.65 -29.80
CA GLU A 42 3.96 -44.17 -31.02
C GLU A 42 2.50 -44.61 -30.84
N THR A 43 2.14 -45.03 -29.63
CA THR A 43 0.78 -45.42 -29.25
C THR A 43 -0.22 -44.27 -29.23
N ALA A 44 0.23 -43.01 -29.29
CA ALA A 44 -0.59 -41.82 -29.20
C ALA A 44 -0.77 -41.08 -30.55
N ARG A 45 -0.26 -41.64 -31.66
CA ARG A 45 -0.15 -40.99 -32.99
C ARG A 45 -1.43 -40.47 -33.65
N GLY A 46 -2.61 -40.72 -33.10
CA GLY A 46 -3.89 -40.53 -33.81
C GLY A 46 -4.68 -39.26 -33.50
N ASN A 47 -4.53 -38.63 -32.33
CA ASN A 47 -5.33 -37.46 -31.99
C ASN A 47 -4.76 -36.70 -30.78
N LEU A 48 -3.75 -35.87 -31.03
CA LEU A 48 -3.05 -35.11 -29.99
C LEU A 48 -3.32 -33.63 -30.20
N THR A 49 -4.12 -33.04 -29.30
CA THR A 49 -4.34 -31.60 -29.26
C THR A 49 -3.70 -31.07 -27.97
N MET A 50 -2.67 -30.24 -28.12
CA MET A 50 -2.11 -29.48 -27.01
C MET A 50 -2.82 -28.13 -26.96
N LEU A 51 -3.45 -27.82 -25.83
CA LEU A 51 -4.02 -26.51 -25.57
C LEU A 51 -3.05 -25.74 -24.69
N ILE A 52 -2.53 -24.64 -25.21
CA ILE A 52 -1.68 -23.70 -24.47
C ILE A 52 -2.55 -22.48 -24.19
N ASP A 53 -2.89 -22.27 -22.92
CA ASP A 53 -3.72 -21.13 -22.53
C ASP A 53 -2.88 -19.85 -22.41
N LYS A 54 -1.77 -19.91 -21.66
CA LYS A 54 -0.96 -18.72 -21.36
C LYS A 54 0.52 -19.04 -21.30
N VAL A 55 1.32 -18.22 -21.98
CA VAL A 55 2.77 -18.18 -21.88
C VAL A 55 3.13 -16.83 -21.28
N PHE A 56 3.88 -16.83 -20.19
CA PHE A 56 4.33 -15.60 -19.52
C PHE A 56 5.85 -15.53 -19.58
N PHE A 57 6.37 -14.42 -20.11
CA PHE A 57 7.79 -14.07 -20.01
C PHE A 57 7.95 -13.09 -18.87
N GLN A 58 8.68 -13.48 -17.83
CA GLN A 58 9.05 -12.57 -16.75
C GLN A 58 10.27 -11.78 -17.21
N SER A 59 10.03 -10.62 -17.84
CA SER A 59 11.07 -9.70 -18.32
C SER A 59 11.62 -8.82 -17.18
N ASP A 60 12.82 -8.26 -17.37
CA ASP A 60 13.42 -7.23 -16.51
C ASP A 60 12.54 -5.98 -16.30
N SER A 61 11.48 -5.81 -17.11
CA SER A 61 10.45 -4.78 -16.93
C SER A 61 9.56 -5.03 -15.71
N PHE A 62 9.63 -6.18 -15.06
CA PHE A 62 8.99 -6.44 -13.77
C PHE A 62 9.83 -5.85 -12.64
N GLN A 63 9.61 -4.57 -12.33
CA GLN A 63 10.25 -3.98 -11.17
C GLN A 63 9.52 -4.33 -9.87
N PRO A 64 10.25 -4.65 -8.79
CA PRO A 64 9.67 -4.69 -7.46
C PRO A 64 8.95 -3.38 -7.18
N LEU A 65 7.72 -3.43 -6.66
CA LEU A 65 7.02 -2.23 -6.18
C LEU A 65 7.93 -1.37 -5.28
N LEU A 66 8.75 -2.04 -4.48
CA LEU A 66 9.71 -1.43 -3.58
C LEU A 66 10.76 -0.58 -4.31
N ASN A 67 11.14 -0.90 -5.54
CA ASN A 67 12.06 -0.07 -6.35
C ASN A 67 11.36 1.17 -6.91
N MET A 68 10.07 1.04 -7.26
CA MET A 68 9.24 2.17 -7.69
C MET A 68 8.98 3.15 -6.52
N VAL A 69 8.86 2.64 -5.30
CA VAL A 69 8.62 3.42 -4.08
C VAL A 69 9.91 3.94 -3.44
N SER A 70 11.00 3.16 -3.43
CA SER A 70 12.25 3.51 -2.74
C SER A 70 12.97 4.70 -3.36
N GLY A 71 12.84 4.92 -4.67
CA GLY A 71 13.36 6.12 -5.34
C GLY A 71 12.79 7.43 -4.78
N ASN A 72 11.62 7.38 -4.15
CA ASN A 72 10.92 8.53 -3.60
C ASN A 72 10.82 8.54 -2.06
N ILE A 73 11.47 7.60 -1.37
CA ILE A 73 11.30 7.47 0.09
C ILE A 73 11.72 8.73 0.85
N VAL A 74 12.76 9.43 0.37
CA VAL A 74 13.23 10.69 0.95
C VAL A 74 12.19 11.80 0.76
N LEU A 75 11.54 11.85 -0.42
CA LEU A 75 10.48 12.83 -0.69
C LEU A 75 9.25 12.56 0.17
N PHE A 76 8.83 11.30 0.32
CA PHE A 76 7.73 10.94 1.22
C PHE A 76 8.04 11.23 2.70
N ALA A 77 9.27 10.97 3.14
CA ALA A 77 9.69 11.30 4.50
C ALA A 77 9.69 12.82 4.73
N LEU A 78 10.19 13.60 3.77
CA LEU A 78 10.17 15.06 3.83
C LEU A 78 8.74 15.62 3.84
N ASP A 79 7.85 15.09 3.00
CA ASP A 79 6.45 15.49 2.95
C ASP A 79 5.74 15.20 4.29
N ALA A 80 5.98 14.03 4.88
CA ALA A 80 5.44 13.69 6.20
C ALA A 80 5.97 14.62 7.32
N VAL A 81 7.27 14.91 7.33
CA VAL A 81 7.90 15.79 8.34
C VAL A 81 7.44 17.24 8.19
N MET A 82 7.29 17.74 6.96
CA MET A 82 6.82 19.11 6.70
C MET A 82 5.31 19.25 6.91
N GLY A 83 4.53 18.22 6.58
CA GLY A 83 3.08 18.20 6.77
C GLY A 83 2.67 18.12 8.24
N PHE A 84 3.40 17.36 9.06
CA PHE A 84 3.08 17.18 10.47
C PHE A 84 2.87 18.48 11.26
N PRO A 85 3.82 19.45 11.31
CA PRO A 85 3.65 20.68 12.07
C PRO A 85 2.49 21.53 11.54
N PHE A 86 2.25 21.51 10.22
CA PHE A 86 1.13 22.22 9.61
C PHE A 86 -0.21 21.66 10.11
N TYR A 87 -0.42 20.34 10.00
CA TYR A 87 -1.62 19.68 10.50
C TYR A 87 -1.78 19.82 12.01
N TRP A 88 -0.67 19.70 12.75
CA TRP A 88 -0.66 19.85 14.20
C TRP A 88 -1.16 21.22 14.65
N ILE A 89 -0.65 22.30 14.06
CA ILE A 89 -1.08 23.66 14.38
C ILE A 89 -2.52 23.89 13.92
N LEU A 90 -2.84 23.52 12.68
CA LEU A 90 -4.16 23.74 12.08
C LEU A 90 -5.27 23.08 12.91
N PHE A 91 -5.15 21.78 13.20
CA PHE A 91 -6.18 21.06 13.96
C PHE A 91 -6.25 21.52 15.41
N SER A 92 -5.12 21.84 16.04
CA SER A 92 -5.13 22.40 17.41
C SER A 92 -5.88 23.71 17.48
N PHE A 93 -5.70 24.57 16.48
CA PHE A 93 -6.36 25.86 16.40
C PHE A 93 -7.86 25.75 16.14
N VAL A 94 -8.26 24.92 15.17
CA VAL A 94 -9.68 24.68 14.86
C VAL A 94 -10.37 24.08 16.07
N LEU A 95 -9.77 23.07 16.70
CA LEU A 95 -10.33 22.42 17.87
C LEU A 95 -10.44 23.38 19.07
N PHE A 96 -9.46 24.26 19.26
CA PHE A 96 -9.52 25.35 20.24
C PHE A 96 -10.67 26.31 19.96
N ILE A 97 -10.87 26.76 18.71
CA ILE A 97 -11.99 27.65 18.34
C ILE A 97 -13.33 26.99 18.67
N ILE A 98 -13.54 25.75 18.25
CA ILE A 98 -14.79 25.03 18.51
C ILE A 98 -15.03 24.85 20.01
N ALA A 99 -13.98 24.50 20.77
CA ALA A 99 -14.08 24.39 22.22
C ALA A 99 -14.45 25.74 22.87
N ARG A 100 -13.90 26.86 22.39
CA ARG A 100 -14.24 28.22 22.86
C ARG A 100 -15.68 28.60 22.51
N LEU A 101 -16.16 28.26 21.32
CA LEU A 101 -17.57 28.46 20.92
C LEU A 101 -18.53 27.69 21.83
N LEU A 102 -18.13 26.51 22.32
CA LEU A 102 -18.88 25.71 23.28
C LEU A 102 -18.61 26.08 24.74
N GLN A 103 -17.97 27.23 24.98
CA GLN A 103 -17.67 27.79 26.30
C GLN A 103 -16.77 26.91 27.19
N VAL A 104 -15.94 26.06 26.57
CA VAL A 104 -14.94 25.25 27.29
C VAL A 104 -13.76 26.15 27.70
N LYS A 105 -13.42 26.11 28.99
CA LYS A 105 -12.27 26.83 29.54
C LYS A 105 -11.01 25.99 29.33
N GLY A 106 -10.20 26.35 28.35
CA GLY A 106 -8.92 25.71 28.08
C GLY A 106 -7.97 26.66 27.38
N GLU A 107 -6.68 26.51 27.66
CA GLU A 107 -5.62 27.23 26.95
C GLU A 107 -5.23 26.49 25.66
N LEU A 108 -4.81 27.22 24.62
CA LEU A 108 -4.39 26.63 23.33
C LEU A 108 -3.32 25.54 23.50
N LYS A 109 -2.41 25.69 24.47
CA LYS A 109 -1.35 24.72 24.77
C LYS A 109 -1.89 23.32 25.09
N ILE A 110 -3.06 23.23 25.72
CA ILE A 110 -3.69 21.95 26.07
C ILE A 110 -4.17 21.24 24.80
N PHE A 111 -4.78 21.99 23.88
CA PHE A 111 -5.25 21.45 22.61
C PHE A 111 -4.10 21.02 21.69
N LEU A 112 -2.99 21.78 21.70
CA LEU A 112 -1.74 21.36 21.05
C LEU A 112 -1.25 20.00 21.56
N VAL A 113 -1.28 19.77 22.88
CA VAL A 113 -0.89 18.47 23.45
C VAL A 113 -1.85 17.36 22.98
N ILE A 114 -3.16 17.56 23.07
CA ILE A 114 -4.17 16.57 22.67
C ILE A 114 -4.00 16.17 21.20
N VAL A 115 -3.88 17.15 20.30
CA VAL A 115 -3.71 16.89 18.86
C VAL A 115 -2.34 16.27 18.59
N GLY A 116 -1.28 16.70 19.29
CA GLY A 116 0.05 16.12 19.16
C GLY A 116 0.06 14.62 19.45
N TYR A 117 -0.55 14.20 20.56
CA TYR A 117 -0.73 12.78 20.90
C TYR A 117 -1.55 12.02 19.84
N THR A 118 -2.60 12.67 19.33
CA THR A 118 -3.47 12.09 18.32
C THR A 118 -2.74 11.85 17.00
N LEU A 119 -1.91 12.79 16.56
CA LEU A 119 -1.13 12.70 15.33
C LEU A 119 0.07 11.76 15.47
N ILE A 120 0.67 11.63 16.66
CA ILE A 120 1.75 10.66 16.90
C ILE A 120 1.29 9.23 16.63
N ALA A 121 0.02 8.90 16.95
CA ALA A 121 -0.53 7.59 16.64
C ALA A 121 -0.54 7.31 15.13
N LEU A 122 -0.73 8.33 14.29
CA LEU A 122 -0.63 8.20 12.83
C LEU A 122 0.81 7.94 12.40
N VAL A 123 1.79 8.66 12.96
CA VAL A 123 3.22 8.43 12.67
C VAL A 123 3.61 6.98 13.00
N VAL A 124 3.19 6.46 14.15
CA VAL A 124 3.43 5.06 14.53
C VAL A 124 2.78 4.10 13.54
N MET A 125 1.55 4.38 13.10
CA MET A 125 0.85 3.56 12.11
C MET A 125 1.59 3.51 10.76
N GLU A 126 2.10 4.65 10.27
CA GLU A 126 2.91 4.71 9.04
C GLU A 126 4.20 3.88 9.17
N LEU A 127 4.90 3.97 10.30
CA LEU A 127 6.10 3.17 10.54
C LEU A 127 5.78 1.67 10.51
N LEU A 128 4.66 1.25 11.09
CA LEU A 128 4.20 -0.14 11.01
C LEU A 128 3.88 -0.57 9.58
N PHE A 129 3.25 0.30 8.78
CA PHE A 129 3.01 0.01 7.36
C PHE A 129 4.31 -0.10 6.57
N ILE A 130 5.30 0.76 6.81
CA ILE A 130 6.61 0.67 6.17
C ILE A 130 7.27 -0.67 6.50
N ILE A 131 7.24 -1.10 7.76
CA ILE A 131 7.75 -2.41 8.18
C ILE A 131 6.99 -3.53 7.48
N PHE A 132 5.66 -3.44 7.42
CA PHE A 132 4.83 -4.41 6.73
C PHE A 132 5.21 -4.52 5.25
N TYR A 133 5.34 -3.40 4.53
CA TYR A 133 5.77 -3.39 3.13
C TYR A 133 7.19 -3.91 2.93
N ALA A 134 8.10 -3.70 3.90
CA ALA A 134 9.45 -4.25 3.84
C ALA A 134 9.49 -5.77 4.05
N LEU A 135 8.53 -6.34 4.78
CA LEU A 135 8.43 -7.78 5.05
C LEU A 135 7.62 -8.53 3.98
N VAL A 136 6.76 -7.84 3.23
CA VAL A 136 6.00 -8.44 2.13
C VAL A 136 6.97 -8.80 0.98
N PRO A 137 6.92 -10.04 0.46
CA PRO A 137 7.74 -10.43 -0.69
C PRO A 137 7.57 -9.47 -1.87
N PRO A 138 8.63 -9.22 -2.66
CA PRO A 138 8.57 -8.29 -3.77
C PRO A 138 7.42 -8.65 -4.73
N LEU A 139 6.50 -7.73 -4.89
CA LEU A 139 5.38 -7.87 -5.83
C LEU A 139 5.85 -7.40 -7.20
N TYR A 140 5.75 -8.29 -8.18
CA TYR A 140 6.11 -8.06 -9.57
C TYR A 140 4.85 -7.74 -10.38
N PHE A 141 4.83 -6.60 -11.07
CA PHE A 141 3.70 -6.18 -11.92
C PHE A 141 4.12 -6.09 -13.38
N SER A 142 3.25 -6.53 -14.29
CA SER A 142 3.43 -6.32 -15.73
C SER A 142 2.97 -4.91 -16.08
N VAL A 143 3.90 -4.11 -16.64
CA VAL A 143 3.66 -2.71 -17.03
C VAL A 143 2.59 -2.61 -18.12
N ASP A 144 2.39 -3.67 -18.91
CA ASP A 144 1.45 -3.70 -20.06
C ASP A 144 0.06 -4.24 -19.73
N SER A 145 -0.22 -4.60 -18.47
CA SER A 145 -1.53 -5.13 -18.09
C SER A 145 -2.56 -4.00 -17.93
N THR A 146 -3.49 -3.90 -18.89
CA THR A 146 -4.61 -2.94 -18.88
C THR A 146 -5.66 -3.24 -17.80
N ALA A 147 -5.61 -4.42 -17.18
CA ALA A 147 -6.45 -4.80 -16.07
C ALA A 147 -5.62 -4.88 -14.78
N PRO A 148 -6.01 -4.16 -13.70
CA PRO A 148 -5.30 -4.23 -12.43
C PRO A 148 -5.38 -5.67 -11.91
N SER A 149 -4.23 -6.30 -11.68
CA SER A 149 -4.16 -7.64 -11.09
C SER A 149 -4.93 -7.68 -9.77
N SER A 150 -5.41 -8.85 -9.35
CA SER A 150 -6.10 -9.04 -8.06
C SER A 150 -5.28 -8.51 -6.87
N VAL A 151 -3.95 -8.58 -6.98
CA VAL A 151 -3.02 -8.03 -6.00
C VAL A 151 -3.05 -6.50 -5.99
N LEU A 152 -2.99 -5.83 -7.16
CA LEU A 152 -3.05 -4.38 -7.25
C LEU A 152 -4.39 -3.85 -6.73
N GLN A 153 -5.50 -4.52 -7.06
CA GLN A 153 -6.82 -4.18 -6.52
C GLN A 153 -6.85 -4.28 -5.00
N THR A 154 -6.24 -5.33 -4.43
CA THR A 154 -6.15 -5.51 -2.97
C THR A 154 -5.31 -4.41 -2.32
N MET A 155 -4.19 -4.01 -2.94
CA MET A 155 -3.36 -2.91 -2.44
C MET A 155 -4.06 -1.55 -2.52
N ILE A 156 -4.80 -1.29 -3.60
CA ILE A 156 -5.62 -0.07 -3.73
C ILE A 156 -6.71 -0.06 -2.65
N LEU A 157 -7.41 -1.18 -2.46
CA LEU A 157 -8.44 -1.29 -1.43
C LEU A 157 -7.87 -1.06 -0.03
N PHE A 158 -6.70 -1.64 0.24
CA PHE A 158 -5.97 -1.48 1.49
C PHE A 158 -5.55 -0.02 1.71
N SER A 159 -4.96 0.63 0.71
CA SER A 159 -4.57 2.03 0.75
C SER A 159 -5.78 2.96 0.97
N LEU A 160 -6.90 2.68 0.30
CA LEU A 160 -8.15 3.42 0.48
C LEU A 160 -8.69 3.24 1.90
N SER A 161 -8.68 2.01 2.41
CA SER A 161 -9.13 1.70 3.77
C SER A 161 -8.27 2.38 4.84
N ALA A 162 -6.94 2.39 4.67
CA ALA A 162 -6.02 3.07 5.56
C ALA A 162 -6.24 4.59 5.51
N SER A 163 -6.48 5.17 4.33
CA SER A 163 -6.77 6.59 4.16
C SER A 163 -8.04 7.04 4.86
N LEU A 164 -9.08 6.20 4.90
CA LEU A 164 -10.32 6.48 5.63
C LEU A 164 -10.21 6.21 7.13
N LEU A 165 -9.45 5.18 7.53
CA LEU A 165 -9.33 4.79 8.94
C LEU A 165 -8.50 5.78 9.75
N ARG A 166 -7.45 6.37 9.15
CA ARG A 166 -6.57 7.36 9.78
C ARG A 166 -7.34 8.52 10.46
N PRO A 167 -8.19 9.28 9.76
CA PRO A 167 -8.92 10.39 10.38
C PRO A 167 -9.99 9.94 11.37
N VAL A 168 -10.62 8.80 11.15
CA VAL A 168 -11.59 8.23 12.11
C VAL A 168 -10.89 7.96 13.43
N TRP A 169 -9.71 7.34 13.39
CA TRP A 169 -8.91 7.09 14.59
C TRP A 169 -8.49 8.37 15.30
N SER A 170 -8.07 9.39 14.53
CA SER A 170 -7.71 10.69 15.09
C SER A 170 -8.89 11.38 15.78
N ILE A 171 -10.08 11.33 15.18
CA ILE A 171 -11.30 11.85 15.81
C ILE A 171 -11.57 11.14 17.13
N VAL A 172 -11.51 9.81 17.16
CA VAL A 172 -11.78 9.03 18.38
C VAL A 172 -10.82 9.41 19.51
N LEU A 173 -9.51 9.45 19.24
CA LEU A 173 -8.51 9.84 20.23
C LEU A 173 -8.69 11.29 20.70
N SER A 174 -9.05 12.19 19.78
CA SER A 174 -9.32 13.58 20.11
C SER A 174 -10.55 13.74 21.02
N ILE A 175 -11.64 13.02 20.73
CA ILE A 175 -12.84 12.98 21.57
C ILE A 175 -12.47 12.51 22.98
N ILE A 176 -11.70 11.42 23.09
CA ILE A 176 -11.25 10.89 24.38
C ILE A 176 -10.38 11.92 25.11
N GLY A 177 -9.39 12.51 24.44
CA GLY A 177 -8.48 13.49 25.04
C GLY A 177 -9.21 14.73 25.56
N VAL A 178 -10.08 15.32 24.74
CA VAL A 178 -10.90 16.48 25.14
C VAL A 178 -11.83 16.12 26.29
N ARG A 179 -12.45 14.93 26.24
CA ARG A 179 -13.36 14.46 27.29
C ARG A 179 -12.65 14.28 28.62
N VAL A 180 -11.49 13.64 28.62
CA VAL A 180 -10.72 13.34 29.84
C VAL A 180 -10.14 14.62 30.44
N VAL A 181 -9.58 15.52 29.62
CA VAL A 181 -8.90 16.72 30.12
C VAL A 181 -9.88 17.79 30.64
N PHE A 182 -11.06 17.92 30.02
CA PHE A 182 -12.03 18.95 30.39
C PHE A 182 -13.29 18.40 31.08
N GLU A 183 -13.30 17.11 31.41
CA GLU A 183 -14.42 16.40 32.06
C GLU A 183 -15.78 16.64 31.36
N LEU A 184 -15.76 16.71 30.03
CA LEU A 184 -16.94 17.05 29.24
C LEU A 184 -17.90 15.85 29.06
N PRO A 185 -19.21 16.09 28.88
CA PRO A 185 -20.11 15.04 28.43
C PRO A 185 -19.72 14.56 27.02
N LEU A 186 -20.06 13.30 26.71
CA LEU A 186 -19.72 12.67 25.43
C LEU A 186 -20.21 13.47 24.22
N GLY A 187 -21.43 14.03 24.28
CA GLY A 187 -21.98 14.82 23.18
C GLY A 187 -21.15 16.07 22.83
N LYS A 188 -20.70 16.82 23.84
CA LYS A 188 -19.89 18.03 23.62
C LYS A 188 -18.49 17.68 23.11
N SER A 189 -17.85 16.66 23.68
CA SER A 189 -16.53 16.19 23.23
C SER A 189 -16.59 15.61 21.82
N ALA A 190 -17.66 14.88 21.47
CA ALA A 190 -17.91 14.38 20.12
C ALA A 190 -18.01 15.51 19.08
N ILE A 191 -18.79 16.56 19.37
CA ILE A 191 -18.90 17.73 18.48
C ILE A 191 -17.52 18.37 18.27
N ILE A 192 -16.77 18.60 19.35
CA ILE A 192 -15.44 19.22 19.27
C ILE A 192 -14.48 18.37 18.42
N GLY A 193 -14.43 17.06 18.65
CA GLY A 193 -13.53 16.16 17.92
C GLY A 193 -13.90 16.03 16.44
N VAL A 194 -15.18 15.81 16.13
CA VAL A 194 -15.65 15.64 14.74
C VAL A 194 -15.46 16.93 13.94
N VAL A 195 -15.89 18.08 14.47
CA VAL A 195 -15.78 19.36 13.77
C VAL A 195 -14.31 19.82 13.72
N GLY A 196 -13.54 19.55 14.77
CA GLY A 196 -12.11 19.86 14.84
C GLY A 196 -11.28 19.22 13.71
N PHE A 197 -11.68 18.03 13.26
CA PHE A 197 -10.99 17.28 12.21
C PHE A 197 -11.68 17.36 10.83
N LEU A 198 -12.76 18.13 10.66
CA LEU A 198 -13.35 18.38 9.33
C LEU A 198 -12.33 18.89 8.29
N PRO A 199 -11.40 19.81 8.63
CA PRO A 199 -10.41 20.28 7.67
C PRO A 199 -9.52 19.16 7.14
N TYR A 200 -9.27 18.09 7.92
CA TYR A 200 -8.52 16.93 7.43
C TYR A 200 -9.23 16.28 6.25
N TYR A 201 -10.54 16.06 6.33
CA TYR A 201 -11.30 15.46 5.24
C TYR A 201 -11.36 16.38 4.02
N VAL A 202 -11.55 17.68 4.23
CA VAL A 202 -11.56 18.66 3.13
C VAL A 202 -10.22 18.64 2.39
N LEU A 203 -9.10 18.64 3.12
CA LEU A 203 -7.77 18.55 2.52
C LEU A 203 -7.52 17.22 1.82
N LEU A 204 -8.01 16.10 2.38
CA LEU A 204 -7.92 14.78 1.75
C LEU A 204 -8.68 14.71 0.41
N PHE A 205 -9.81 15.38 0.27
CA PHE A 205 -10.60 15.39 -0.98
C PHE A 205 -10.10 16.42 -2.01
N LEU A 206 -9.27 17.39 -1.61
CA LEU A 206 -8.69 18.40 -2.49
C LEU A 206 -7.31 18.02 -3.05
N ALA A 207 -6.65 17.03 -2.44
CA ALA A 207 -5.35 16.49 -2.85
C ALA A 207 -5.51 15.32 -3.83
#